data_AF-G9NLV3-F1
#
_entry.id   AF-G9NLV3-F1
#
_cell.length_a   1.000
_cell.length_b   1.000
_cell.length_c   1.000
_cell.angle_alpha   90.00
_cell.angle_beta   90.00
_cell.angle_gamma   90.00
#
_symmetry.space_group_name_H-M   'P 1'
#
loop_
_entity.id
_entity.type
_entity.pdbx_description
1 polymer ?
#
loop_
_entity_poly.entity_id
_entity_poly.type
_entity_poly.pdbx_seq_one_letter_code
_entity_poly.pdbx_strand_id
1 'polypeptide(L)'
;MGHSQIVQLLLEDDRVRSSVSQQDNHGWSVLHLAIHSRDLATLDVLIGNSVIAETRALFDESGLTAEDWLDLSSSSHSYKATSNLAFSKSRCCRAVTGLRQAVISGNVPMIQLLIKTGQDVNDSNSGRRTALYYAVKKRMLSIMDLLLDNGADPNILPVGRKTWEEFISNGEVLRRL
;
A
#
# COMPACT_ATOMS: atom_id res chain seq x y z
N MET A 1 9.75 1.34 26.71
CA MET A 1 9.64 0.60 28.00
C MET A 1 8.19 0.27 28.40
N GLY A 2 7.13 0.81 27.76
CA GLY A 2 5.74 0.51 28.16
C GLY A 2 5.04 -0.61 27.38
N HIS A 3 5.38 -0.81 26.10
CA HIS A 3 4.58 -1.67 25.21
C HIS A 3 4.73 -3.17 25.52
N SER A 4 5.93 -3.64 25.85
CA SER A 4 6.19 -5.04 26.22
C SER A 4 5.46 -5.49 27.49
N GLN A 5 5.48 -4.68 28.55
CA GLN A 5 4.77 -4.99 29.80
C GLN A 5 3.25 -5.02 29.60
N ILE A 6 2.71 -4.08 28.82
CA ILE A 6 1.28 -4.04 28.50
C ILE A 6 0.87 -5.24 27.65
N VAL A 7 1.68 -5.60 26.65
CA VAL A 7 1.44 -6.81 25.84
C VAL A 7 1.48 -8.05 26.74
N GLN A 8 2.45 -8.16 27.65
CA GLN A 8 2.53 -9.27 28.60
C GLN A 8 1.27 -9.38 29.47
N LEU A 9 0.79 -8.26 30.04
CA LEU A 9 -0.44 -8.23 30.83
C LEU A 9 -1.69 -8.55 29.99
N LEU A 10 -1.74 -8.11 28.74
CA LEU A 10 -2.83 -8.42 27.81
C LEU A 10 -2.85 -9.90 27.44
N LEU A 11 -1.69 -10.55 27.36
CA LEU A 11 -1.57 -11.99 27.06
C LEU A 11 -1.96 -12.89 28.23
N GLU A 12 -2.01 -12.35 29.45
CA GLU A 12 -2.53 -13.04 30.64
C GLU A 12 -4.07 -13.06 30.69
N ASP A 13 -4.75 -12.21 29.90
CA ASP A 13 -6.22 -12.17 29.82
C ASP A 13 -6.74 -13.18 28.78
N ASP A 14 -7.50 -14.17 29.23
CA ASP A 14 -8.08 -15.23 28.38
C ASP A 14 -8.99 -14.68 27.26
N ARG A 15 -9.57 -13.49 27.42
CA ARG A 15 -10.42 -12.85 26.39
C ARG A 15 -9.58 -12.33 25.23
N VAL A 16 -8.35 -11.90 25.51
CA VAL A 16 -7.42 -11.40 24.51
C VAL A 16 -6.72 -12.56 23.82
N ARG A 17 -6.45 -13.67 24.52
CA ARG A 17 -5.83 -14.88 23.95
C ARG A 17 -6.54 -15.40 22.71
N SER A 18 -7.88 -15.39 22.68
CA SER A 18 -8.66 -15.82 21.51
C SER A 18 -8.54 -14.86 20.30
N SER A 19 -8.07 -13.64 20.53
CA SER A 19 -7.90 -12.61 19.51
C SER A 19 -6.45 -12.50 18.99
N VAL A 20 -5.49 -13.14 19.65
CA VAL A 20 -4.06 -13.10 19.26
C VAL A 20 -3.80 -13.76 17.90
N SER A 21 -4.61 -14.76 17.54
CA SER A 21 -4.58 -15.42 16.23
C SER A 21 -5.36 -14.69 15.15
N GLN A 22 -6.04 -13.59 15.47
CA GLN A 22 -6.73 -12.80 14.45
C GLN A 22 -5.71 -12.04 13.59
N GLN A 23 -5.95 -12.08 12.29
CA GLN A 23 -5.18 -11.31 11.31
C GLN A 23 -5.97 -10.06 10.94
N ASP A 24 -5.25 -8.96 10.65
CA ASP A 24 -5.87 -7.78 10.07
C ASP A 24 -6.26 -8.02 8.59
N ASN A 25 -6.78 -6.97 7.93
CA ASN A 25 -7.21 -7.04 6.54
C ASN A 25 -6.07 -7.33 5.52
N HIS A 26 -4.81 -7.37 5.97
CA HIS A 26 -3.62 -7.64 5.17
C HIS A 26 -3.01 -9.01 5.54
N GLY A 27 -3.69 -9.79 6.38
CA GLY A 27 -3.17 -11.06 6.88
C GLY A 27 -2.12 -10.87 7.98
N TRP A 28 -1.96 -9.68 8.55
CA TRP A 28 -0.92 -9.46 9.56
C TRP A 28 -1.42 -9.90 10.93
N SER A 29 -0.66 -10.78 11.57
CA SER A 29 -0.84 -11.18 12.96
C SER A 29 -0.12 -10.21 13.91
N VAL A 30 -0.36 -10.36 15.22
CA VAL A 30 0.35 -9.61 16.27
C VAL A 30 1.87 -9.74 16.13
N LEU A 31 2.36 -10.90 15.68
CA LEU A 31 3.79 -11.15 15.48
C LEU A 31 4.34 -10.36 14.27
N HIS A 32 3.59 -10.27 13.16
CA HIS A 32 3.98 -9.43 12.01
C HIS A 32 4.12 -7.96 12.41
N LEU A 33 3.20 -7.45 13.23
CA LEU A 33 3.21 -6.08 13.73
C LEU A 33 4.41 -5.80 14.66
N ALA A 34 4.76 -6.77 15.52
CA ALA A 34 5.91 -6.66 16.41
C ALA A 34 7.26 -6.66 15.65
N ILE A 35 7.36 -7.46 14.59
CA ILE A 35 8.54 -7.46 13.72
C ILE A 35 8.61 -6.15 12.93
N HIS A 36 7.48 -5.64 12.46
CA HIS A 36 7.39 -4.35 11.77
C HIS A 36 7.86 -3.19 12.64
N SER A 37 7.43 -3.15 13.90
CA SER A 37 7.79 -2.09 14.85
C SER A 37 9.24 -2.18 15.33
N ARG A 38 9.94 -3.29 15.03
CA ARG A 38 11.33 -3.58 15.44
C ARG A 38 11.51 -3.57 16.96
N ASP A 39 10.46 -3.88 17.71
CA ASP A 39 10.47 -3.89 19.17
C ASP A 39 10.91 -5.28 19.68
N LEU A 40 12.21 -5.44 19.86
CA LEU A 40 12.85 -6.66 20.36
C LEU A 40 12.25 -7.16 21.69
N ALA A 41 11.90 -6.25 22.60
CA ALA A 41 11.37 -6.64 23.91
C ALA A 41 9.98 -7.27 23.79
N THR A 42 9.15 -6.78 22.86
CA THR A 42 7.86 -7.41 22.57
C THR A 42 8.04 -8.73 21.84
N LEU A 43 9.02 -8.84 20.92
CA LEU A 43 9.31 -10.08 20.22
C LEU A 43 9.74 -11.19 21.18
N ASP A 44 10.61 -10.90 22.13
CA ASP A 44 11.06 -11.88 23.13
C ASP A 44 9.89 -12.40 23.97
N VAL A 45 8.98 -11.51 24.40
CA VAL A 45 7.76 -11.86 25.13
C VAL A 45 6.82 -12.71 24.27
N LEU A 46 6.66 -12.37 22.99
CA LEU A 46 5.76 -13.08 22.07
C LEU A 46 6.30 -14.45 21.66
N ILE A 47 7.61 -14.56 21.41
CA ILE A 47 8.29 -15.79 21.02
C ILE A 47 8.38 -16.75 22.22
N GLY A 48 8.66 -16.22 23.41
CA GLY A 48 8.75 -17.00 24.65
C GLY A 48 7.40 -17.54 25.14
N ASN A 49 6.28 -17.05 24.60
CA ASN A 49 4.94 -17.45 25.02
C ASN A 49 4.37 -18.54 24.09
N SER A 50 4.23 -19.76 24.60
CA SER A 50 3.73 -20.92 23.85
C SER A 50 2.32 -20.74 23.28
N VAL A 51 1.56 -19.80 23.84
CA VAL A 51 0.20 -19.45 23.40
C VAL A 51 0.17 -18.85 21.98
N ILE A 52 1.30 -18.28 21.54
CA ILE A 52 1.41 -17.50 20.31
C ILE A 52 2.08 -18.31 19.20
N ALA A 53 2.41 -19.59 19.46
CA ALA A 53 3.00 -20.50 18.49
C ALA A 53 2.15 -20.61 17.21
N GLU A 54 0.83 -20.54 17.31
CA GLU A 54 -0.09 -20.57 16.17
C GLU A 54 0.11 -19.38 15.22
N THR A 55 0.53 -18.23 15.74
CA THR A 55 0.73 -17.01 14.93
C THR A 55 1.96 -17.05 14.04
N ARG A 56 2.89 -17.99 14.29
CA ARG A 56 4.09 -18.21 13.48
C ARG A 56 3.74 -18.87 12.14
N ALA A 57 2.68 -19.67 12.12
CA ALA A 57 2.18 -20.37 10.93
C ALA A 57 1.20 -19.52 10.10
N LEU A 58 0.90 -18.29 10.54
CA LEU A 58 0.02 -17.39 9.81
C LEU A 58 0.78 -16.70 8.67
N PHE A 59 0.15 -16.65 7.50
CA PHE A 59 0.69 -16.03 6.30
C PHE A 59 0.07 -14.65 6.08
N ASP A 60 0.88 -13.69 5.66
CA ASP A 60 0.42 -12.40 5.18
C ASP A 60 -0.23 -12.50 3.77
N GLU A 61 -0.72 -11.38 3.25
CA GLU A 61 -1.28 -11.29 1.89
C GLU A 61 -0.28 -11.66 0.76
N SER A 62 1.02 -11.71 1.06
CA SER A 62 2.08 -12.12 0.15
C SER A 62 2.48 -13.59 0.28
N GLY A 63 1.88 -14.31 1.24
CA GLY A 63 2.17 -15.71 1.53
C GLY A 63 3.43 -15.91 2.38
N LEU A 64 3.92 -14.87 3.05
CA LEU A 64 5.08 -14.93 3.94
C LEU A 64 4.64 -15.08 5.39
N THR A 65 5.41 -15.83 6.17
CA THR A 65 5.23 -15.90 7.62
C THR A 65 5.96 -14.76 8.32
N ALA A 66 5.62 -14.54 9.58
CA ALA A 66 6.34 -13.61 10.44
C ALA A 66 7.82 -14.01 10.59
N GLU A 67 8.14 -15.31 10.63
CA GLU A 67 9.53 -15.76 10.69
C GLU A 67 10.29 -15.43 9.39
N ASP A 68 9.64 -15.47 8.22
CA ASP A 68 10.27 -15.08 6.94
C ASP A 68 10.61 -13.58 6.86
N TRP A 69 10.01 -12.76 7.73
CA TRP A 69 10.35 -11.34 7.86
C TRP A 69 11.63 -11.13 8.68
N LEU A 70 11.99 -12.09 9.52
CA LEU A 70 13.28 -12.14 10.20
C LEU A 70 14.28 -12.81 9.24
N ASP A 71 15.36 -12.12 8.88
CA ASP A 71 16.46 -12.80 8.20
C ASP A 71 17.16 -13.68 9.25
N LEU A 72 16.73 -14.93 9.38
CA LEU A 72 17.35 -15.91 10.28
C LEU A 72 18.62 -16.52 9.68
N SER A 73 19.25 -15.92 8.66
CA SER A 73 20.60 -16.32 8.28
C SER A 73 21.53 -16.18 9.48
N SER A 74 22.30 -17.24 9.75
CA SER A 74 23.02 -17.54 10.98
C SER A 74 24.04 -16.50 11.46
N SER A 75 24.17 -15.36 10.77
CA SER A 75 25.13 -14.29 11.04
C SER A 75 24.51 -12.91 11.28
N SER A 76 23.20 -12.70 11.10
CA SER A 76 22.62 -11.37 11.30
C SER A 76 21.14 -11.44 11.65
N HIS A 77 20.76 -11.09 12.88
CA HIS A 77 19.37 -10.81 13.26
C HIS A 77 18.89 -9.50 12.61
N SER A 78 18.99 -9.40 11.29
CA SER A 78 18.53 -8.25 10.54
C SER A 78 17.07 -8.47 10.19
N TYR A 79 16.28 -7.42 10.37
CA TYR A 79 14.95 -7.35 9.79
C TYR A 79 15.12 -7.36 8.27
N LYS A 80 14.48 -8.29 7.56
CA LYS A 80 14.40 -8.21 6.10
C LYS A 80 13.76 -6.87 5.78
N ALA A 81 14.34 -6.08 4.87
CA ALA A 81 13.82 -4.76 4.55
C ALA A 81 12.40 -4.90 4.00
N THR A 82 11.38 -4.79 4.86
CA THR A 82 9.96 -4.75 4.48
C THR A 82 9.60 -3.36 3.96
N SER A 83 10.48 -2.78 3.15
CA SER A 83 10.14 -1.62 2.35
C SER A 83 9.16 -2.09 1.27
N ASN A 84 7.88 -1.73 1.44
CA ASN A 84 6.83 -1.63 0.41
C ASN A 84 5.64 -2.60 0.46
N LEU A 85 5.47 -3.48 1.46
CA LEU A 85 4.27 -4.35 1.49
C LEU A 85 2.98 -3.65 1.96
N ALA A 86 3.04 -2.72 2.91
CA ALA A 86 1.83 -2.11 3.50
C ALA A 86 0.99 -1.21 2.57
N PHE A 87 1.46 -0.92 1.34
CA PHE A 87 0.75 -0.01 0.43
C PHE A 87 0.19 -0.66 -0.83
N SER A 88 0.55 -1.92 -1.13
CA SER A 88 0.43 -2.37 -2.52
C SER A 88 -0.82 -3.21 -2.85
N LYS A 89 -1.47 -3.93 -1.91
CA LYS A 89 -2.54 -4.87 -2.32
C LYS A 89 -3.81 -4.99 -1.46
N SER A 90 -4.05 -4.16 -0.44
CA SER A 90 -5.35 -4.20 0.25
C SER A 90 -6.48 -3.47 -0.50
N ARG A 91 -7.51 -4.23 -0.87
CA ARG A 91 -8.74 -3.73 -1.53
C ARG A 91 -9.68 -2.93 -0.62
N CYS A 92 -9.43 -2.82 0.69
CA CYS A 92 -10.36 -2.14 1.61
C CYS A 92 -9.89 -0.77 2.13
N CYS A 93 -8.64 -0.39 1.88
CA CYS A 93 -8.07 0.91 2.28
C CYS A 93 -7.63 1.73 1.05
N ARG A 94 -8.46 1.84 0.01
CA ARG A 94 -8.14 2.69 -1.16
C ARG A 94 -8.39 4.19 -0.87
N ALA A 95 -7.79 4.66 0.21
CA ALA A 95 -7.47 6.06 0.48
C ALA A 95 -6.09 6.00 1.16
N VAL A 96 -4.98 6.54 0.65
CA VAL A 96 -4.81 7.99 0.40
C VAL A 96 -3.63 8.31 -0.56
N THR A 97 -2.99 7.37 -1.27
CA THR A 97 -1.82 7.74 -2.12
C THR A 97 -1.72 7.00 -3.47
N GLY A 98 -2.81 6.96 -4.24
CA GLY A 98 -2.72 6.52 -5.65
C GLY A 98 -2.30 7.68 -6.56
N LEU A 99 -1.62 7.40 -7.68
CA LEU A 99 -1.23 8.38 -8.71
C LEU A 99 -2.37 9.36 -9.04
N ARG A 100 -3.61 8.87 -9.13
CA ARG A 100 -4.81 9.70 -9.34
C ARG A 100 -4.99 10.80 -8.28
N GLN A 101 -4.80 10.49 -7.00
CA GLN A 101 -4.96 11.45 -5.92
C GLN A 101 -3.84 12.49 -5.94
N ALA A 102 -2.61 12.08 -6.26
CA ALA A 102 -1.48 12.99 -6.44
C ALA A 102 -1.72 13.95 -7.62
N VAL A 103 -2.34 13.47 -8.70
CA VAL A 103 -2.80 14.32 -9.82
C VAL A 103 -3.94 15.24 -9.43
N ILE A 104 -4.93 14.76 -8.67
CA ILE A 104 -6.04 15.59 -8.19
C ILE A 104 -5.54 16.74 -7.30
N SER A 105 -4.54 16.49 -6.47
CA SER A 105 -3.90 17.49 -5.60
C SER A 105 -2.86 18.35 -6.33
N GLY A 106 -2.39 17.93 -7.51
CA GLY A 106 -1.37 18.64 -8.28
C GLY A 106 0.04 18.50 -7.74
N ASN A 107 0.30 17.50 -6.90
CA ASN A 107 1.59 17.33 -6.25
C ASN A 107 2.58 16.63 -7.20
N VAL A 108 3.27 17.40 -8.03
CA VAL A 108 4.26 16.92 -9.02
C VAL A 108 5.36 16.06 -8.37
N PRO A 109 6.00 16.45 -7.26
CA PRO A 109 6.99 15.59 -6.58
C PRO A 109 6.43 14.21 -6.20
N MET A 110 5.20 14.15 -5.70
CA MET A 110 4.54 12.89 -5.35
C MET A 110 4.25 12.03 -6.59
N ILE A 111 3.82 12.65 -7.69
CA ILE A 111 3.57 11.96 -8.97
C ILE A 111 4.84 11.30 -9.49
N GLN A 112 5.97 12.03 -9.50
CA GLN A 112 7.26 11.48 -9.94
C GLN A 112 7.72 10.32 -9.06
N LEU A 113 7.54 10.44 -7.75
CA LEU A 113 7.88 9.37 -6.81
C LEU A 113 7.05 8.11 -7.09
N LEU A 114 5.74 8.26 -7.26
CA LEU A 114 4.82 7.14 -7.50
C LEU A 114 5.11 6.43 -8.84
N ILE A 115 5.43 7.18 -9.89
CA ILE A 115 5.81 6.59 -11.18
C ILE A 115 7.14 5.82 -11.05
N LYS A 116 8.13 6.38 -10.34
CA LYS A 116 9.40 5.69 -10.07
C LYS A 116 9.24 4.40 -9.28
N THR A 117 8.21 4.29 -8.44
CA THR A 117 7.92 3.06 -7.69
C THR A 117 7.31 1.94 -8.55
N GLY A 118 7.16 2.14 -9.86
CA GLY A 118 6.63 1.12 -10.77
C GLY A 118 5.10 1.00 -10.70
N GLN A 119 4.41 2.04 -10.22
CA GLN A 119 2.96 2.06 -10.17
C GLN A 119 2.39 2.15 -11.60
N ASP A 120 1.35 1.36 -11.89
CA ASP A 120 0.70 1.40 -13.18
C ASP A 120 0.04 2.78 -13.41
N VAL A 121 0.56 3.50 -14.41
CA VAL A 121 0.10 4.84 -14.81
C VAL A 121 -1.34 4.80 -15.34
N ASN A 122 -1.75 3.65 -15.88
CA ASN A 122 -3.05 3.42 -16.48
C ASN A 122 -4.10 2.88 -15.49
N ASP A 123 -3.77 2.77 -14.19
CA ASP A 123 -4.72 2.30 -13.18
C ASP A 123 -5.96 3.20 -13.12
N SER A 124 -7.12 2.57 -13.26
CA SER A 124 -8.41 3.24 -13.35
C SER A 124 -9.35 2.83 -12.23
N ASN A 125 -10.31 3.69 -11.90
CA ASN A 125 -11.35 3.35 -10.92
C ASN A 125 -12.51 2.60 -11.59
N SER A 126 -13.55 2.26 -10.81
CA SER A 126 -14.77 1.60 -11.32
C SER A 126 -15.44 2.32 -12.50
N GLY A 127 -15.18 3.61 -12.70
CA GLY A 127 -15.65 4.39 -13.84
C GLY A 127 -14.66 4.49 -15.01
N ARG A 128 -13.61 3.66 -15.07
CA ARG A 128 -12.49 3.74 -16.03
C ARG A 128 -11.79 5.11 -16.07
N ARG A 129 -11.77 5.84 -14.94
CA ARG A 129 -11.09 7.13 -14.85
C ARG A 129 -9.64 6.95 -14.41
N THR A 130 -8.70 7.24 -15.32
CA THR A 130 -7.24 7.19 -15.10
C THR A 130 -6.70 8.48 -14.49
N ALA A 131 -5.41 8.48 -14.10
CA ALA A 131 -4.70 9.67 -13.67
C ALA A 131 -4.72 10.77 -14.76
N LEU A 132 -4.51 10.38 -16.03
CA LEU A 132 -4.56 11.27 -17.18
C LEU A 132 -5.92 11.97 -17.32
N TYR A 133 -7.04 11.26 -17.13
CA TYR A 133 -8.37 11.87 -17.13
C TYR A 133 -8.52 13.02 -16.14
N TYR A 134 -7.98 12.89 -14.92
CA TYR A 134 -8.06 13.96 -13.93
C TYR A 134 -7.16 15.15 -14.29
N ALA A 135 -5.96 14.90 -14.82
CA ALA A 135 -5.06 15.96 -15.30
C ALA A 135 -5.71 16.77 -16.43
N VAL A 136 -6.33 16.07 -17.39
CA VAL A 136 -7.05 16.64 -18.52
C VAL A 136 -8.27 17.45 -18.06
N LYS A 137 -9.12 16.87 -17.20
CA LYS A 137 -10.32 17.54 -16.67
C LYS A 137 -9.97 18.84 -15.93
N LYS A 138 -8.85 18.85 -15.21
CA LYS A 138 -8.34 20.01 -14.48
C LYS A 138 -7.44 20.93 -15.32
N ARG A 139 -7.17 20.59 -16.59
CA ARG A 139 -6.31 21.34 -17.53
C ARG A 139 -4.87 21.51 -17.02
N MET A 140 -4.34 20.48 -16.37
CA MET A 140 -3.00 20.49 -15.78
C MET A 140 -1.96 20.03 -16.81
N LEU A 141 -1.64 20.90 -17.77
CA LEU A 141 -0.78 20.58 -18.92
C LEU A 141 0.55 19.92 -18.51
N SER A 142 1.26 20.50 -17.54
CA SER A 142 2.55 19.94 -17.07
C SER A 142 2.43 18.53 -16.48
N ILE A 143 1.30 18.20 -15.86
CA ILE A 143 1.05 16.86 -15.32
C ILE A 143 0.60 15.91 -16.42
N MET A 144 -0.16 16.40 -17.41
CA MET A 144 -0.50 15.61 -18.59
C MET A 144 0.75 15.17 -19.33
N ASP A 145 1.65 16.10 -19.64
CA ASP A 145 2.90 15.83 -20.33
C ASP A 145 3.73 14.80 -19.54
N LEU A 146 3.87 14.99 -18.23
CA LEU A 146 4.57 14.04 -17.36
C LEU A 146 3.95 12.63 -17.40
N LEU A 147 2.61 12.50 -17.36
CA LEU A 147 1.96 11.20 -17.44
C LEU A 147 2.13 10.55 -18.82
N LEU A 148 2.01 11.32 -19.90
CA LEU A 148 2.17 10.84 -21.28
C LEU A 148 3.62 10.37 -21.53
N ASP A 149 4.60 11.15 -21.08
CA ASP A 149 6.03 10.79 -21.15
C ASP A 149 6.35 9.48 -20.41
N ASN A 150 5.53 9.13 -19.41
CA ASN A 150 5.66 7.90 -18.64
C ASN A 150 4.68 6.80 -19.08
N GLY A 151 4.16 6.87 -20.31
CA GLY A 151 3.38 5.79 -20.94
C GLY A 151 1.90 5.75 -20.57
N ALA A 152 1.31 6.88 -20.13
CA ALA A 152 -0.13 6.99 -19.98
C ALA A 152 -0.83 6.83 -21.34
N ASP A 153 -1.84 5.95 -21.42
CA ASP A 153 -2.62 5.73 -22.63
C ASP A 153 -3.79 6.73 -22.72
N PRO A 154 -3.81 7.66 -23.69
CA PRO A 154 -4.90 8.58 -23.89
C PRO A 154 -6.20 7.89 -24.37
N ASN A 155 -6.14 6.64 -24.84
CA ASN A 155 -7.33 5.92 -25.30
C ASN A 155 -8.18 5.36 -24.15
N ILE A 156 -7.69 5.41 -22.90
CA ILE A 156 -8.45 4.94 -21.74
C ILE A 156 -9.42 6.03 -21.28
N LEU A 157 -10.62 5.98 -21.86
CA LEU A 157 -11.70 6.91 -21.55
C LEU A 157 -12.64 6.37 -20.47
N PRO A 158 -13.31 7.27 -19.71
CA PRO A 158 -14.36 6.90 -18.77
C PRO A 158 -15.49 6.10 -19.43
N VAL A 159 -16.19 5.29 -18.63
CA VAL A 159 -17.32 4.48 -19.11
C VAL A 159 -18.36 5.34 -19.81
N GLY A 160 -18.74 4.92 -21.03
CA GLY A 160 -19.76 5.60 -21.84
C GLY A 160 -19.28 6.84 -22.57
N ARG A 161 -17.97 6.99 -22.80
CA ARG A 161 -17.37 8.04 -23.65
C ARG A 161 -16.56 7.43 -24.79
N LYS A 162 -16.59 8.07 -25.96
CA LYS A 162 -15.88 7.61 -27.15
C LYS A 162 -14.70 8.49 -27.53
N THR A 163 -14.77 9.80 -27.28
CA THR A 163 -13.70 10.75 -27.59
C THR A 163 -13.55 11.81 -26.50
N TRP A 164 -12.35 12.41 -26.41
CA TRP A 164 -12.06 13.53 -25.50
C TRP A 164 -12.83 14.82 -25.87
N GLU A 165 -13.18 14.98 -27.15
CA GLU A 165 -13.93 16.12 -27.69
C GLU A 165 -15.34 16.26 -27.08
N GLU A 166 -15.93 15.14 -26.63
CA GLU A 166 -17.28 15.12 -26.02
C GLU A 166 -17.38 15.92 -24.71
N PHE A 167 -16.26 16.19 -24.04
CA PHE A 167 -16.26 16.88 -22.74
C PHE A 167 -15.13 17.90 -22.54
N ILE A 168 -14.24 18.06 -23.52
CA ILE A 168 -13.20 19.10 -23.51
C ILE A 168 -13.40 19.99 -24.71
N SER A 169 -13.72 21.25 -24.44
CA SER A 169 -13.81 22.28 -25.49
C SER A 169 -12.48 23.00 -25.73
N ASN A 170 -11.40 22.61 -25.04
CA ASN A 170 -10.10 23.26 -25.15
C ASN A 170 -9.22 22.54 -26.19
N GLY A 171 -8.99 23.21 -27.33
CA GLY A 171 -8.14 22.69 -28.41
C GLY A 171 -6.69 22.47 -28.01
N GLU A 172 -6.16 23.18 -27.00
CA GLU A 172 -4.78 23.03 -26.55
C GLU A 172 -4.57 21.71 -25.79
N VAL A 173 -5.60 21.27 -25.06
CA VAL A 173 -5.61 20.00 -24.33
C VAL A 173 -5.82 18.85 -25.30
N LEU A 174 -6.71 19.01 -26.29
CA LEU A 174 -6.97 18.00 -27.31
C LEU A 174 -5.78 17.73 -28.23
N ARG A 175 -4.93 18.74 -28.50
CA ARG A 175 -3.71 18.56 -29.31
C ARG A 175 -2.62 17.72 -28.63
N ARG A 176 -2.70 17.54 -27.32
CA ARG A 176 -1.69 16.82 -26.52
C ARG A 176 -2.10 15.37 -26.22
N LEU A 177 -3.34 15.00 -26.48
CA LEU A 177 -3.91 13.66 -26.30
C LEU A 177 -3.91 12.90 -27.62
#